data_AF-A0A381YJI1-F1
#
_entry.id   AF-A0A381YJI1-F1
#
_cell.length_a   1.000
_cell.length_b   1.000
_cell.length_c   1.000
_cell.angle_alpha   90.00
_cell.angle_beta   90.00
_cell.angle_gamma   90.00
#
_symmetry.space_group_name_H-M   'P 1'
#
loop_
_entity.id
_entity.type
_entity.pdbx_description
1 polymer ?
#
loop_
_entity_poly.entity_id
_entity_poly.type
_entity_poly.pdbx_seq_one_letter_code
_entity_poly.pdbx_strand_id
1 'polypeptide(L)'
;MSRIRLNQEYRNKVAVKMKSYAEQEDTQEKEKFFQERENFKAHQDKTWSLAQECVSRQYPQKDVDMAHYLQDKYPNVNTIAKDSCFHFGYMGKPEEANEEDKYISKHFDFRLNGDLDGVDRQEDEESYRPESRDFGYAYFRDELKAQKGCNPDITIEMEGKDSNPHWTKFQDANDTYLGTSSGRNNLTSYADKWDKEYELDLIGREYCRDRQIAVSREEYKTFEMWQQKKGQLIMAHYKWIKSILKQTDFIKQVLKSYKYLDEAIEFAQESGSTITEADIIRCNSSGLTIYNPKSASEHLNSMKNTTITREAKILARREYEQQNSLN
;
A
#
# COMPACT_ATOMS: atom_id res chain seq x y z
N MET A 1 17.48 -39.38 9.05
CA MET A 1 17.16 -38.63 7.83
C MET A 1 18.43 -37.99 7.31
N SER A 2 18.63 -37.92 5.99
CA SER A 2 19.80 -37.25 5.40
C SER A 2 19.71 -35.74 5.62
N ARG A 3 20.75 -35.12 6.19
CA ARG A 3 20.78 -33.66 6.39
C ARG A 3 20.75 -32.93 5.05
N ILE A 4 19.80 -32.01 4.90
CA ILE A 4 19.68 -31.16 3.71
C ILE A 4 20.64 -29.98 3.84
N ARG A 5 21.46 -29.76 2.81
CA ARG A 5 22.32 -28.57 2.74
C ARG A 5 21.48 -27.32 2.49
N LEU A 6 21.80 -26.26 3.23
CA LEU A 6 21.16 -24.96 3.08
C LEU A 6 21.76 -24.23 1.87
N ASN A 7 21.14 -24.41 0.71
CA ASN A 7 21.47 -23.66 -0.50
C ASN A 7 20.84 -22.26 -0.47
N GLN A 8 21.19 -21.41 -1.44
CA GLN A 8 20.67 -20.04 -1.48
C GLN A 8 19.15 -19.96 -1.60
N GLU A 9 18.53 -20.89 -2.32
CA GLU A 9 17.08 -20.97 -2.46
C GLU A 9 16.40 -21.21 -1.10
N TYR A 10 16.88 -22.19 -0.34
CA TYR A 10 16.36 -22.48 1.00
C TYR A 10 16.61 -21.35 1.98
N ARG A 11 17.77 -20.67 1.93
CA ARG A 11 18.02 -19.45 2.73
C ARG A 11 16.97 -18.38 2.46
N ASN A 12 16.68 -18.13 1.19
CA ASN A 12 15.68 -17.13 0.80
C ASN A 12 14.28 -17.54 1.27
N LYS A 13 13.90 -18.82 1.16
CA LYS A 13 12.59 -19.31 1.63
C LYS A 13 12.43 -19.18 3.14
N VAL A 14 13.46 -19.55 3.92
CA VAL A 14 13.44 -19.40 5.38
C VAL A 14 13.33 -17.92 5.75
N ALA A 15 14.15 -17.04 5.14
CA ALA A 15 14.09 -15.60 5.40
C ALA A 15 12.71 -15.00 5.07
N VAL A 16 12.08 -15.40 3.96
CA VAL A 16 10.73 -14.94 3.60
C VAL A 16 9.69 -15.42 4.60
N LYS A 17 9.75 -16.69 5.04
CA LYS A 17 8.81 -17.20 6.06
C LYS A 17 9.00 -16.50 7.40
N MET A 18 10.23 -16.32 7.87
CA MET A 18 10.49 -15.59 9.12
C MET A 18 10.07 -14.11 9.03
N LYS A 19 10.25 -13.45 7.89
CA LYS A 19 9.70 -12.10 7.65
C LYS A 19 8.18 -12.08 7.82
N SER A 20 7.48 -13.06 7.26
CA SER A 20 6.02 -13.18 7.40
C SER A 20 5.59 -13.40 8.87
N TYR A 21 6.38 -14.11 9.67
CA TYR A 21 6.12 -14.25 11.11
C TYR A 21 6.34 -12.92 11.85
N ALA A 22 7.45 -12.22 11.59
CA ALA A 22 7.74 -10.90 12.18
C ALA A 22 6.67 -9.84 11.84
N GLU A 23 6.05 -9.94 10.66
CA GLU A 23 4.91 -9.09 10.29
C GLU A 23 3.61 -9.45 11.04
N GLN A 24 3.45 -10.71 11.42
CA GLN A 24 2.28 -11.22 12.15
C GLN A 24 2.41 -11.04 13.66
N GLU A 25 3.62 -10.91 14.18
CA GLU A 25 3.89 -10.64 15.59
C GLU A 25 3.18 -9.36 16.05
N ASP A 26 2.76 -9.35 17.31
CA ASP A 26 2.10 -8.21 17.93
C ASP A 26 3.19 -7.31 18.55
N THR A 27 3.50 -6.20 17.87
CA THR A 27 4.51 -5.24 18.31
C THR A 27 3.89 -3.87 18.55
N GLN A 28 4.54 -3.07 19.39
CA GLN A 28 4.08 -1.72 19.72
C GLN A 28 3.98 -0.83 18.46
N GLU A 29 4.91 -0.99 17.51
CA GLU A 29 4.91 -0.23 16.25
C GLU A 29 3.74 -0.63 15.35
N LYS A 30 3.41 -1.92 15.31
CA LYS A 30 2.28 -2.46 14.55
C LYS A 30 0.96 -1.97 15.11
N GLU A 31 0.77 -2.09 16.42
CA GLU A 31 -0.44 -1.60 17.10
C GLU A 31 -0.62 -0.10 16.88
N LYS A 32 0.46 0.69 17.02
CA LYS A 32 0.43 2.13 16.75
C LYS A 32 0.03 2.45 15.31
N PHE A 33 0.53 1.69 14.32
CA PHE A 33 0.14 1.86 12.93
C PHE A 33 -1.36 1.59 12.72
N PHE A 34 -1.91 0.50 13.28
CA PHE A 34 -3.33 0.19 13.17
C PHE A 34 -4.20 1.24 13.86
N GLN A 35 -3.81 1.70 15.05
CA GLN A 35 -4.51 2.76 15.77
C GLN A 35 -4.57 4.06 14.97
N GLU A 36 -3.46 4.54 14.41
CA GLU A 36 -3.47 5.75 13.60
C GLU A 36 -4.28 5.54 12.30
N ARG A 37 -4.23 4.35 11.70
CA ARG A 37 -4.97 4.03 10.46
C ARG A 37 -6.48 4.05 10.67
N GLU A 38 -6.96 3.39 11.72
CA GLU A 38 -8.38 3.28 12.02
C GLU A 38 -8.99 4.63 12.41
N ASN A 39 -8.24 5.44 13.16
CA ASN A 39 -8.69 6.77 13.59
C ASN A 39 -8.58 7.83 12.48
N PHE A 40 -7.75 7.62 11.46
CA PHE A 40 -7.50 8.63 10.43
C PHE A 40 -8.77 9.04 9.66
N LYS A 41 -9.64 8.09 9.29
CA LYS A 41 -10.88 8.40 8.55
C LYS A 41 -11.77 9.37 9.32
N ALA A 42 -11.91 9.20 10.63
CA ALA A 42 -12.68 10.13 11.47
C ALA A 42 -12.08 11.54 11.49
N HIS A 43 -10.74 11.65 11.53
CA HIS A 43 -10.06 12.93 11.42
C HIS A 43 -10.23 13.58 10.05
N GLN A 44 -10.10 12.79 8.97
CA GLN A 44 -10.35 13.21 7.60
C GLN A 44 -11.78 13.76 7.43
N ASP A 45 -12.81 13.03 7.85
CA ASP A 45 -14.21 13.41 7.67
C ASP A 45 -14.58 14.66 8.48
N LYS A 46 -14.06 14.77 9.71
CA LYS A 46 -14.25 15.95 10.54
C LYS A 46 -13.59 17.19 9.93
N THR A 47 -12.37 17.04 9.43
CA THR A 47 -11.61 18.14 8.83
C THR A 47 -12.22 18.54 7.49
N TRP A 48 -12.72 17.57 6.73
CA TRP A 48 -13.46 17.79 5.51
C TRP A 48 -14.75 18.58 5.74
N SER A 49 -15.52 18.23 6.76
CA SER A 49 -16.73 18.97 7.13
C SER A 49 -16.40 20.44 7.43
N LEU A 50 -15.29 20.70 8.12
CA LEU A 50 -14.80 22.06 8.34
C LEU A 50 -14.37 22.75 7.03
N ALA A 51 -13.68 22.04 6.14
CA ALA A 51 -13.32 22.56 4.82
C ALA A 51 -14.56 22.98 4.02
N GLN A 52 -15.63 22.18 4.05
CA GLN A 52 -16.91 22.51 3.43
C GLN A 52 -17.48 23.82 3.99
N GLU A 53 -17.51 23.98 5.32
CA GLU A 53 -17.98 25.22 5.95
C GLU A 53 -17.12 26.45 5.59
N CYS A 54 -15.78 26.30 5.52
CA CYS A 54 -14.87 27.36 5.08
C CYS A 54 -15.11 27.75 3.61
N VAL A 55 -15.20 26.76 2.72
CA VAL A 55 -15.40 26.98 1.29
C VAL A 55 -16.77 27.58 1.02
N SER A 56 -17.84 27.09 1.66
CA SER A 56 -19.20 27.64 1.49
C SER A 56 -19.37 29.06 2.03
N ARG A 57 -18.54 29.49 2.99
CA ARG A 57 -18.49 30.90 3.42
C ARG A 57 -17.90 31.81 2.36
N GLN A 58 -16.85 31.35 1.68
CA GLN A 58 -16.18 32.10 0.62
C GLN A 58 -16.96 32.07 -0.70
N TYR A 59 -17.56 30.92 -1.02
CA TYR A 59 -18.36 30.67 -2.22
C TYR A 59 -19.76 30.16 -1.81
N PRO A 60 -20.71 31.08 -1.56
CA PRO A 60 -22.08 30.70 -1.22
C PRO A 60 -22.71 29.81 -2.30
N GLN A 61 -23.54 28.85 -1.89
CA GLN A 61 -24.17 27.90 -2.81
C GLN A 61 -24.91 28.58 -3.97
N LYS A 62 -25.56 29.73 -3.73
CA LYS A 62 -26.25 30.49 -4.78
C LYS A 62 -25.31 30.96 -5.90
N ASP A 63 -24.08 31.32 -5.55
CA ASP A 63 -23.09 31.79 -6.51
C ASP A 63 -22.53 30.61 -7.30
N VAL A 64 -22.34 29.46 -6.64
CA VAL A 64 -21.97 28.20 -7.27
C VAL A 64 -23.06 27.73 -8.24
N ASP A 65 -24.33 27.73 -7.82
CA ASP A 65 -25.47 27.36 -8.67
C ASP A 65 -25.60 28.28 -9.90
N MET A 66 -25.37 29.59 -9.72
CA MET A 66 -25.39 30.56 -10.82
C MET A 66 -24.23 30.32 -11.80
N ALA A 67 -23.04 30.01 -11.29
CA ALA A 67 -21.89 29.69 -12.12
C ALA A 67 -22.08 28.36 -12.87
N HIS A 68 -22.72 27.34 -12.26
CA HIS A 68 -23.12 26.09 -12.95
C HIS A 68 -24.11 26.40 -14.06
N TYR A 69 -25.14 27.21 -13.79
CA TYR A 69 -26.11 27.62 -14.81
C TYR A 69 -25.46 28.31 -16.02
N LEU A 70 -24.48 29.19 -15.79
CA LEU A 70 -23.76 29.86 -16.88
C LEU A 70 -22.85 28.90 -17.66
N GLN A 71 -22.19 27.98 -16.97
CA GLN A 71 -21.32 26.96 -17.56
C GLN A 71 -22.12 25.94 -18.40
N ASP A 72 -23.27 25.49 -17.91
CA ASP A 72 -24.16 24.56 -18.61
C ASP A 72 -24.80 25.20 -19.85
N LYS A 73 -25.09 26.50 -19.78
CA LYS A 73 -25.74 27.23 -20.87
C LYS A 73 -24.79 27.59 -22.02
N TYR A 74 -23.51 27.80 -21.72
CA TYR A 74 -22.54 28.30 -22.69
C TYR A 74 -21.29 27.40 -22.73
N PRO A 75 -21.05 26.64 -23.82
CA PRO A 75 -19.94 25.69 -23.91
C PRO A 75 -18.53 26.28 -23.72
N ASN A 76 -18.39 27.60 -23.85
CA ASN A 76 -17.14 28.35 -23.70
C ASN A 76 -16.97 28.96 -22.30
N VAL A 77 -17.93 28.79 -21.40
CA VAL A 77 -17.86 29.23 -20.01
C VAL A 77 -17.32 28.07 -19.17
N ASN A 78 -16.17 28.28 -18.54
CA ASN A 78 -15.59 27.35 -17.59
C ASN A 78 -15.36 28.15 -16.31
N THR A 79 -16.34 28.12 -15.40
CA THR A 79 -16.40 28.95 -14.20
C THR A 79 -16.29 28.15 -12.92
N ILE A 80 -16.49 26.83 -12.96
CA ILE A 80 -16.43 25.93 -11.82
C ILE A 80 -15.46 24.80 -12.13
N ALA A 81 -14.62 24.51 -11.15
CA ALA A 81 -13.80 23.32 -11.10
C ALA A 81 -14.05 22.59 -9.80
N LYS A 82 -14.12 21.27 -9.87
CA LYS A 82 -14.07 20.39 -8.71
C LYS A 82 -12.63 20.29 -8.25
N ASP A 83 -12.39 20.56 -6.98
CA ASP A 83 -11.07 20.39 -6.39
C ASP A 83 -11.16 19.74 -5.01
N SER A 84 -10.05 19.13 -4.62
CA SER A 84 -9.86 18.42 -3.36
C SER A 84 -8.69 18.98 -2.55
N CYS A 85 -8.03 20.01 -3.08
CA CYS A 85 -6.90 20.65 -2.42
C CYS A 85 -7.10 22.17 -2.32
N PHE A 86 -6.72 22.74 -1.17
CA PHE A 86 -7.07 24.10 -0.80
C PHE A 86 -5.90 24.80 -0.12
N HIS A 87 -5.71 26.08 -0.41
CA HIS A 87 -4.83 26.94 0.36
C HIS A 87 -5.65 27.66 1.43
N PHE A 88 -5.59 27.19 2.67
CA PHE A 88 -6.18 27.90 3.79
C PHE A 88 -5.13 28.82 4.41
N GLY A 89 -5.54 30.00 4.84
CA GLY A 89 -4.65 30.93 5.50
C GLY A 89 -5.34 31.88 6.48
N TYR A 90 -4.56 32.46 7.37
CA TYR A 90 -5.03 33.43 8.36
C TYR A 90 -4.00 34.56 8.51
N MET A 91 -4.47 35.72 8.99
CA MET A 91 -3.57 36.82 9.34
C MET A 91 -2.86 36.50 10.66
N GLY A 92 -1.56 36.21 10.58
CA GLY A 92 -0.73 35.94 11.74
C GLY A 92 -0.49 37.22 12.55
N LYS A 93 -0.43 37.09 13.87
CA LYS A 93 0.02 38.19 14.73
C LYS A 93 1.55 38.39 14.55
N PRO A 94 2.10 39.59 14.83
CA PRO A 94 3.52 39.88 14.63
C PRO A 94 4.47 38.90 15.32
N GLU A 95 4.07 38.34 16.47
CA GLU A 95 4.84 37.36 17.26
C GLU A 95 4.99 35.98 16.56
N GLU A 96 4.09 35.64 15.63
CA GLU A 96 4.10 34.36 14.90
C GLU A 96 4.73 34.48 13.50
N ALA A 97 4.71 35.69 12.94
CA ALA A 97 5.11 35.97 11.57
C ALA A 97 6.59 36.36 11.41
N ASN A 98 7.30 36.66 12.51
CA ASN A 98 8.66 37.21 12.55
C ASN A 98 8.86 38.55 11.80
N GLU A 99 7.79 39.14 11.25
CA GLU A 99 7.68 40.44 10.58
C GLU A 99 6.23 40.96 10.74
N GLU A 100 5.95 42.24 10.43
CA GLU A 100 4.60 42.84 10.47
C GLU A 100 3.55 41.95 9.79
N ASP A 101 2.37 41.78 10.42
CA ASP A 101 1.17 41.02 10.02
C ASP A 101 1.29 40.22 8.70
N LYS A 102 1.99 39.08 8.75
CA LYS A 102 2.14 38.20 7.58
C LYS A 102 0.95 37.26 7.46
N TYR A 103 0.40 37.16 6.25
CA TYR A 103 -0.58 36.12 5.93
C TYR A 103 0.09 34.76 5.91
N ILE A 104 -0.26 33.90 6.86
CA ILE A 104 0.24 32.53 6.98
C ILE A 104 -0.73 31.64 6.21
N SER A 105 -0.24 30.93 5.20
CA SER A 105 -1.05 29.98 4.42
C SER A 105 -0.28 28.69 4.15
N LYS A 106 -1.01 27.58 4.07
CA LYS A 106 -0.51 26.25 3.73
C LYS A 106 -1.47 25.56 2.75
N HIS A 107 -0.92 24.67 1.96
CA HIS A 107 -1.67 23.79 1.06
C HIS A 107 -2.12 22.53 1.83
N PHE A 108 -3.42 22.25 1.77
CA PHE A 108 -4.01 21.05 2.35
C PHE A 108 -4.66 20.22 1.24
N ASP A 109 -4.14 19.02 1.03
CA ASP A 109 -4.56 18.14 -0.06
C ASP A 109 -5.22 16.85 0.46
N PHE A 110 -6.55 16.79 0.30
CA PHE A 110 -7.39 15.71 0.80
C PHE A 110 -7.40 14.48 -0.12
N ARG A 111 -6.77 14.54 -1.30
CA ARG A 111 -6.69 13.41 -2.24
C ARG A 111 -5.89 12.26 -1.66
N LEU A 112 -6.14 11.07 -2.20
CA LEU A 112 -5.44 9.86 -1.77
C LEU A 112 -3.92 9.94 -2.02
N ASN A 113 -3.52 10.58 -3.12
CA ASN A 113 -2.13 10.89 -3.46
C ASN A 113 -1.79 12.36 -3.18
N GLY A 114 -2.46 12.98 -2.20
CA GLY A 114 -2.31 14.40 -1.94
C GLY A 114 -1.00 14.75 -1.24
N ASP A 115 -0.43 15.89 -1.63
CA ASP A 115 0.86 16.37 -1.12
C ASP A 115 0.83 16.70 0.39
N LEU A 116 1.98 16.52 1.03
CA LEU A 116 2.21 16.79 2.45
C LEU A 116 3.11 18.02 2.63
N ASP A 117 2.51 19.20 2.53
CA ASP A 117 3.24 20.45 2.65
C ASP A 117 3.58 20.82 4.10
N GLY A 118 4.88 20.90 4.43
CA GLY A 118 5.31 21.50 5.70
C GLY A 118 4.83 20.77 6.95
N VAL A 119 4.62 19.46 6.88
CA VAL A 119 4.47 18.62 8.09
C VAL A 119 5.71 18.84 8.93
N ASP A 120 5.51 19.31 10.17
CA ASP A 120 6.55 19.40 11.19
C ASP A 120 7.20 18.01 11.29
N ARG A 121 8.37 17.94 10.69
CA ARG A 121 9.30 16.83 10.77
C ARG A 121 9.62 16.79 12.26
N GLN A 122 9.14 15.80 13.00
CA GLN A 122 9.74 15.57 14.32
C GLN A 122 11.25 15.43 14.07
N GLU A 123 12.01 16.42 14.55
CA GLU A 123 13.39 16.75 14.18
C GLU A 123 14.42 15.67 14.55
N ASP A 124 13.98 14.45 14.84
CA ASP A 124 14.79 13.45 15.52
C ASP A 124 15.28 12.29 14.65
N GLU A 125 14.93 12.18 13.36
CA GLU A 125 15.51 11.13 12.49
C GLU A 125 15.78 11.62 11.06
N GLU A 126 17.04 12.01 10.80
CA GLU A 126 17.62 12.12 9.46
C GLU A 126 17.32 10.84 8.65
N SER A 127 16.49 10.92 7.61
CA SER A 127 16.65 10.20 6.31
C SER A 127 15.34 10.12 5.51
N TYR A 128 14.18 9.89 6.14
CA TYR A 128 12.96 9.60 5.39
C TYR A 128 12.16 10.86 5.04
N ARG A 129 11.86 11.04 3.75
CA ARG A 129 10.99 12.12 3.25
C ARG A 129 9.71 11.49 2.71
N PRO A 130 8.58 11.58 3.45
CA PRO A 130 7.30 11.09 2.98
C PRO A 130 6.95 11.67 1.61
N GLU A 131 6.62 10.80 0.66
CA GLU A 131 6.09 11.18 -0.64
C GLU A 131 4.57 11.19 -0.62
N SER A 132 3.95 11.87 -1.58
CA SER A 132 2.49 11.99 -1.67
C SER A 132 1.76 10.65 -1.85
N ARG A 133 2.47 9.62 -2.33
CA ARG A 133 1.96 8.25 -2.51
C ARG A 133 2.00 7.41 -1.24
N ASP A 134 2.85 7.77 -0.29
CA ASP A 134 3.10 6.96 0.91
C ASP A 134 1.85 6.85 1.80
N PHE A 135 1.01 7.90 1.82
CA PHE A 135 -0.27 7.84 2.51
C PHE A 135 -1.16 6.73 1.94
N GLY A 136 -1.33 6.68 0.62
CA GLY A 136 -2.15 5.67 -0.04
C GLY A 136 -1.61 4.25 0.18
N TYR A 137 -0.29 4.08 0.14
CA TYR A 137 0.35 2.78 0.41
C TYR A 137 0.19 2.33 1.85
N ALA A 138 0.29 3.26 2.81
CA ALA A 138 0.09 2.98 4.23
C ALA A 138 -1.38 2.67 4.54
N TYR A 139 -2.30 3.49 4.03
CA TYR A 139 -3.73 3.35 4.33
C TYR A 139 -4.32 2.08 3.74
N PHE A 140 -4.03 1.77 2.46
CA PHE A 140 -4.50 0.57 1.75
C PHE A 140 -3.49 -0.58 1.76
N ARG A 141 -2.68 -0.67 2.81
CA ARG A 141 -1.58 -1.64 2.88
C ARG A 141 -2.07 -3.08 2.77
N ASP A 142 -3.13 -3.45 3.50
CA ASP A 142 -3.60 -4.84 3.55
C ASP A 142 -4.21 -5.27 2.21
N GLU A 143 -4.93 -4.35 1.55
CA GLU A 143 -5.49 -4.53 0.22
C GLU A 143 -4.38 -4.69 -0.82
N LEU A 144 -3.39 -3.79 -0.82
CA LEU A 144 -2.23 -3.87 -1.72
C LEU A 144 -1.45 -5.16 -1.51
N LYS A 145 -1.26 -5.58 -0.25
CA LYS A 145 -0.52 -6.81 0.08
C LYS A 145 -1.25 -8.08 -0.34
N ALA A 146 -2.59 -8.06 -0.37
CA ALA A 146 -3.39 -9.17 -0.88
C ALA A 146 -3.30 -9.32 -2.41
N GLN A 147 -2.90 -8.26 -3.13
CA GLN A 147 -2.80 -8.29 -4.59
C GLN A 147 -1.48 -8.86 -5.08
N LYS A 148 -1.58 -9.69 -6.12
CA LYS A 148 -0.41 -10.27 -6.76
C LYS A 148 0.38 -9.21 -7.51
N GLY A 149 1.62 -8.97 -7.08
CA GLY A 149 2.55 -8.06 -7.76
C GLY A 149 2.54 -6.63 -7.24
N CYS A 150 1.77 -6.35 -6.20
CA CYS A 150 1.85 -5.10 -5.44
C CYS A 150 2.79 -5.29 -4.23
N ASN A 151 3.43 -4.22 -3.79
CA ASN A 151 4.24 -4.18 -2.57
C ASN A 151 4.11 -2.79 -1.92
N PRO A 152 3.22 -2.62 -0.93
CA PRO A 152 3.00 -1.32 -0.27
C PRO A 152 4.22 -0.82 0.52
N ASP A 153 5.16 -1.71 0.85
CA ASP A 153 6.31 -1.41 1.68
C ASP A 153 7.54 -0.99 0.81
N ILE A 154 7.39 -0.94 -0.52
CA ILE A 154 8.51 -0.78 -1.46
C ILE A 154 9.32 0.52 -1.27
N THR A 155 8.66 1.65 -1.03
CA THR A 155 9.36 2.94 -0.84
C THR A 155 10.31 2.88 0.34
N ILE A 156 9.92 2.17 1.40
CA ILE A 156 10.70 1.98 2.63
C ILE A 156 11.81 0.94 2.40
N GLU A 157 11.53 -0.15 1.70
CA GLU A 157 12.52 -1.19 1.35
C GLU A 157 13.66 -0.66 0.46
N MET A 158 13.35 0.37 -0.33
CA MET A 158 14.26 1.01 -1.27
C MET A 158 14.91 2.29 -0.74
N GLU A 159 14.61 2.68 0.51
CA GLU A 159 15.21 3.86 1.14
C GLU A 159 16.75 3.78 1.10
N GLY A 160 17.38 4.87 0.63
CA GLY A 160 18.84 5.00 0.55
C GLY A 160 19.50 4.20 -0.58
N LYS A 161 18.73 3.60 -1.49
CA LYS A 161 19.25 2.92 -2.70
C LYS A 161 18.96 3.73 -3.95
N ASP A 162 19.81 3.56 -4.96
CA ASP A 162 19.58 4.16 -6.28
C ASP A 162 18.31 3.61 -6.94
N SER A 163 17.69 4.46 -7.76
CA SER A 163 16.49 4.09 -8.51
C SER A 163 16.77 2.88 -9.39
N ASN A 164 15.92 1.85 -9.26
CA ASN A 164 16.08 0.60 -9.97
C ASN A 164 14.75 0.11 -10.58
N PRO A 165 14.79 -0.75 -11.61
CA PRO A 165 13.57 -1.26 -12.25
C PRO A 165 12.63 -2.03 -11.30
N HIS A 166 13.16 -2.55 -10.19
CA HIS A 166 12.36 -3.24 -9.18
C HIS A 166 11.46 -2.25 -8.42
N TRP A 167 11.99 -1.09 -8.03
CA TRP A 167 11.26 -0.03 -7.35
C TRP A 167 10.11 0.48 -8.23
N THR A 168 10.43 0.91 -9.45
CA THR A 168 9.44 1.42 -10.40
C THR A 168 8.35 0.38 -10.69
N LYS A 169 8.70 -0.89 -10.88
CA LYS A 169 7.72 -1.95 -11.14
C LYS A 169 6.67 -2.08 -10.03
N PHE A 170 7.09 -2.04 -8.77
CA PHE A 170 6.16 -2.18 -7.65
C PHE A 170 5.41 -0.88 -7.36
N GLN A 171 6.04 0.28 -7.56
CA GLN A 171 5.34 1.56 -7.51
C GLN A 171 4.23 1.61 -8.57
N ASP A 172 4.54 1.30 -9.83
CA ASP A 172 3.56 1.28 -10.92
C ASP A 172 2.41 0.31 -10.64
N ALA A 173 2.72 -0.87 -10.08
CA ALA A 173 1.71 -1.85 -9.71
C ALA A 173 0.78 -1.33 -8.61
N ASN A 174 1.35 -0.73 -7.55
CA ASN A 174 0.56 -0.14 -6.47
C ASN A 174 -0.29 1.02 -6.98
N ASP A 175 0.30 1.94 -7.76
CA ASP A 175 -0.39 3.11 -8.31
C ASP A 175 -1.50 2.71 -9.27
N THR A 176 -1.27 1.67 -10.07
CA THR A 176 -2.31 1.12 -10.96
C THR A 176 -3.46 0.56 -10.13
N TYR A 177 -3.17 -0.23 -9.09
CA TYR A 177 -4.21 -0.79 -8.24
C TYR A 177 -5.01 0.29 -7.49
N LEU A 178 -4.33 1.28 -6.93
CA LEU A 178 -4.97 2.40 -6.23
C LEU A 178 -5.69 3.36 -7.18
N GLY A 179 -5.37 3.37 -8.47
CA GLY A 179 -5.98 4.30 -9.42
C GLY A 179 -5.28 5.66 -9.49
N THR A 180 -4.09 5.81 -8.91
CA THR A 180 -3.33 7.07 -8.86
C THR A 180 -2.49 7.31 -10.12
N SER A 181 -2.29 6.29 -10.96
CA SER A 181 -1.62 6.45 -12.26
C SER A 181 -2.57 7.06 -13.30
N SER A 182 -2.11 8.13 -13.96
CA SER A 182 -2.87 9.05 -14.83
C SER A 182 -3.29 8.50 -16.20
N GLY A 183 -3.51 7.19 -16.31
CA GLY A 183 -4.04 6.57 -17.52
C GLY A 183 -5.57 6.69 -17.61
N ARG A 184 -6.09 7.21 -18.74
CA ARG A 184 -7.53 7.29 -19.08
C ARG A 184 -8.34 5.98 -18.97
N ASN A 185 -7.69 4.85 -18.69
CA ASN A 185 -8.28 3.50 -18.64
C ASN A 185 -8.04 2.79 -17.31
N ASN A 186 -7.89 3.51 -16.18
CA ASN A 186 -7.74 2.85 -14.90
C ASN A 186 -9.12 2.37 -14.38
N LEU A 187 -9.37 1.07 -14.51
CA LEU A 187 -10.64 0.40 -14.19
C LEU A 187 -10.89 0.27 -12.67
N THR A 188 -9.89 0.55 -11.84
CA THR A 188 -9.93 0.49 -10.37
C THR A 188 -9.96 1.90 -9.77
N SER A 189 -11.16 2.38 -9.50
CA SER A 189 -11.46 3.72 -8.94
C SER A 189 -11.36 3.71 -7.40
N TYR A 190 -10.22 3.35 -6.81
CA TYR A 190 -10.04 3.56 -5.36
C TYR A 190 -9.72 5.03 -5.08
N ALA A 191 -8.72 5.57 -5.76
CA ALA A 191 -8.39 7.00 -5.74
C ALA A 191 -9.60 7.82 -6.22
N ASP A 192 -10.23 7.46 -7.33
CA ASP A 192 -11.39 8.21 -7.84
C ASP A 192 -12.63 8.13 -6.90
N LYS A 193 -12.88 7.01 -6.20
CA LYS A 193 -13.90 6.97 -5.13
C LYS A 193 -13.54 7.86 -3.96
N TRP A 194 -12.29 7.78 -3.49
CA TRP A 194 -11.79 8.58 -2.39
C TRP A 194 -11.87 10.07 -2.71
N ASP A 195 -11.35 10.48 -3.86
CA ASP A 195 -11.31 11.87 -4.30
C ASP A 195 -12.72 12.44 -4.49
N LYS A 196 -13.68 11.62 -4.96
CA LYS A 196 -15.11 12.00 -5.03
C LYS A 196 -15.78 12.20 -3.67
N GLU A 197 -15.34 11.51 -2.63
CA GLU A 197 -15.82 11.76 -1.26
C GLU A 197 -15.29 13.10 -0.73
N TYR A 198 -14.16 13.56 -1.26
CA TYR A 198 -13.44 14.75 -0.81
C TYR A 198 -13.21 15.78 -1.94
N GLU A 199 -14.24 16.06 -2.73
CA GLU A 199 -14.23 17.14 -3.74
C GLU A 199 -15.29 18.21 -3.44
N LEU A 200 -14.96 19.48 -3.72
CA LEU A 200 -15.89 20.60 -3.66
C LEU A 200 -15.86 21.42 -4.93
N ASP A 201 -17.03 21.97 -5.29
CA ASP A 201 -17.15 22.92 -6.37
C ASP A 201 -16.59 24.28 -5.95
N LEU A 202 -15.63 24.78 -6.73
CA LEU A 202 -15.00 26.07 -6.52
C LEU A 202 -15.18 26.95 -7.75
N ILE A 203 -15.57 28.20 -7.53
CA ILE A 203 -15.65 29.20 -8.60
C ILE A 203 -14.22 29.64 -8.99
N GLY A 204 -13.87 29.51 -10.27
CA GLY A 204 -12.59 29.91 -10.85
C GLY A 204 -12.01 28.90 -11.85
N ARG A 205 -11.05 29.34 -12.69
CA ARG A 205 -10.57 28.54 -13.85
C ARG A 205 -9.28 27.76 -13.64
N GLU A 206 -8.43 28.10 -12.66
CA GLU A 206 -7.09 27.50 -12.53
C GLU A 206 -6.65 27.29 -11.06
N TYR A 207 -5.60 26.47 -10.93
CA TYR A 207 -4.90 25.89 -9.76
C TYR A 207 -5.19 26.48 -8.37
N CYS A 208 -5.28 25.59 -7.38
CA CYS A 208 -5.53 25.89 -5.96
C CYS A 208 -4.59 26.95 -5.34
N ARG A 209 -3.41 27.20 -5.93
CA ARG A 209 -2.36 28.11 -5.42
C ARG A 209 -2.79 29.57 -5.36
N ASP A 210 -3.63 30.00 -6.29
CA ASP A 210 -4.09 31.40 -6.37
C ASP A 210 -5.38 31.62 -5.56
N ARG A 211 -5.98 30.54 -5.02
CA ARG A 211 -7.24 30.59 -4.25
C ARG A 211 -6.96 30.39 -2.77
N GLN A 212 -6.50 31.45 -2.13
CA GLN A 212 -6.34 31.48 -0.68
C GLN A 212 -7.69 31.73 -0.02
N ILE A 213 -8.16 30.77 0.77
CA ILE A 213 -9.39 30.88 1.56
C ILE A 213 -8.99 31.35 2.96
N ALA A 214 -9.49 32.52 3.35
CA ALA A 214 -9.25 33.07 4.68
C ALA A 214 -10.05 32.28 5.73
N VAL A 215 -9.36 31.77 6.73
CA VAL A 215 -9.93 31.00 7.84
C VAL A 215 -9.53 31.61 9.18
N SER A 216 -10.26 31.25 10.24
CA SER A 216 -9.85 31.62 11.59
C SER A 216 -8.61 30.82 12.02
N ARG A 217 -7.87 31.32 13.02
CA ARG A 217 -6.71 30.60 13.55
C ARG A 217 -7.07 29.24 14.15
N GLU A 218 -8.24 29.12 14.77
CA GLU A 218 -8.70 27.86 15.36
C GLU A 218 -9.01 26.81 14.28
N GLU A 219 -9.63 27.25 13.18
CA GLU A 219 -9.90 26.43 12.01
C GLU A 219 -8.58 26.01 11.34
N TYR A 220 -7.66 26.95 11.15
CA TYR A 220 -6.33 26.70 10.62
C TYR A 220 -5.57 25.64 11.41
N LYS A 221 -5.58 25.73 12.75
CA LYS A 221 -4.96 24.73 13.63
C LYS A 221 -5.58 23.34 13.45
N THR A 222 -6.88 23.26 13.13
CA THR A 222 -7.55 21.98 12.84
C THR A 222 -7.00 21.34 11.56
N PHE A 223 -6.80 22.13 10.50
CA PHE A 223 -6.17 21.66 9.27
C PHE A 223 -4.72 21.22 9.49
N GLU A 224 -3.94 21.96 10.28
CA GLU A 224 -2.57 21.55 10.63
C GLU A 224 -2.53 20.24 11.43
N MET A 225 -3.41 20.08 12.43
CA MET A 225 -3.50 18.84 13.21
C MET A 225 -3.86 17.65 12.33
N TRP A 226 -4.75 17.83 11.36
CA TRP A 226 -5.08 16.78 10.38
C TRP A 226 -3.87 16.40 9.52
N GLN A 227 -3.13 17.39 9.03
CA GLN A 227 -1.94 17.15 8.21
C GLN A 227 -0.83 16.45 9.00
N GLN A 228 -0.65 16.84 10.28
CA GLN A 228 0.23 16.14 11.21
C GLN A 228 -0.21 14.69 11.43
N LYS A 229 -1.52 14.43 11.57
CA LYS A 229 -2.07 13.08 11.69
C LYS A 229 -1.83 12.22 10.45
N LYS A 230 -1.97 12.81 9.26
CA LYS A 230 -1.63 12.16 7.98
C LYS A 230 -0.14 11.76 7.96
N GLY A 231 0.73 12.67 8.40
CA GLY A 231 2.17 12.40 8.56
C GLY A 231 2.48 11.33 9.61
N GLN A 232 1.79 11.33 10.76
CA GLN A 232 1.96 10.34 11.82
C GLN A 232 1.63 8.92 11.36
N LEU A 233 0.58 8.75 10.55
CA LEU A 233 0.24 7.45 9.96
C LEU A 233 1.37 6.92 9.07
N ILE A 234 1.89 7.77 8.17
CA ILE A 234 3.01 7.39 7.29
C ILE A 234 4.25 7.05 8.11
N MET A 235 4.57 7.85 9.12
CA MET A 235 5.71 7.59 9.98
C MET A 235 5.54 6.34 10.84
N ALA A 236 4.32 6.00 11.26
CA ALA A 236 4.04 4.75 11.96
C ALA A 236 4.26 3.54 11.03
N HIS A 237 3.78 3.61 9.79
CA HIS A 237 4.04 2.61 8.75
C HIS A 237 5.55 2.46 8.50
N TYR A 238 6.25 3.58 8.31
CA TYR A 238 7.70 3.63 8.15
C TYR A 238 8.45 2.92 9.28
N LYS A 239 8.16 3.28 10.53
CA LYS A 239 8.85 2.73 11.71
C LYS A 239 8.59 1.22 11.85
N TRP A 240 7.36 0.79 11.63
CA TRP A 240 7.00 -0.64 11.69
C TRP A 240 7.76 -1.45 10.63
N ILE A 241 7.74 -1.03 9.37
CA ILE A 241 8.44 -1.73 8.29
C ILE A 241 9.95 -1.68 8.48
N LYS A 242 10.51 -0.55 8.91
CA LYS A 242 11.95 -0.43 9.19
C LYS A 242 12.40 -1.38 10.29
N SER A 243 11.57 -1.62 11.32
CA SER A 243 11.81 -2.65 12.34
C SER A 243 11.86 -4.06 11.72
N ILE A 244 10.88 -4.42 10.89
CA ILE A 244 10.84 -5.70 10.18
C ILE A 244 12.05 -5.89 9.26
N LEU A 245 12.48 -4.85 8.55
CA LEU A 245 13.64 -4.91 7.65
C LEU A 245 14.94 -5.15 8.43
N LYS A 246 15.13 -4.47 9.56
CA LYS A 246 16.29 -4.72 10.46
C LYS A 246 16.32 -6.16 10.93
N GLN A 247 15.19 -6.71 11.36
CA GLN A 247 15.09 -8.12 11.76
C GLN A 247 15.40 -9.06 10.59
N THR A 248 14.85 -8.78 9.40
CA THR A 248 15.06 -9.58 8.19
C THR A 248 16.54 -9.60 7.77
N ASP A 249 17.23 -8.47 7.88
CA ASP A 249 18.66 -8.38 7.54
C ASP A 249 19.53 -9.13 8.55
N PHE A 250 19.19 -9.07 9.85
CA PHE A 250 19.83 -9.91 10.87
C PHE A 250 19.63 -11.41 10.59
N ILE A 251 18.39 -11.83 10.29
CA ILE A 251 18.07 -13.22 9.92
C ILE A 251 18.91 -13.66 8.70
N LYS A 252 19.00 -12.84 7.65
CA LYS A 252 19.82 -13.15 6.47
C LYS A 252 21.31 -13.30 6.80
N GLN A 253 21.84 -12.52 7.75
CA GLN A 253 23.22 -12.64 8.19
C GLN A 253 23.45 -13.96 8.93
N VAL A 254 22.54 -14.33 9.84
CA VAL A 254 22.59 -15.59 10.57
C VAL A 254 22.47 -16.79 9.62
N LEU A 255 21.51 -16.79 8.70
CA LEU A 255 21.33 -17.88 7.72
C LEU A 255 22.54 -18.08 6.77
N LYS A 256 23.40 -17.07 6.59
CA LYS A 256 24.64 -17.21 5.82
C LYS A 256 25.70 -18.04 6.53
N SER A 257 25.73 -18.04 7.86
CA SER A 257 26.70 -18.84 8.63
C SER A 257 26.33 -20.32 8.69
N TYR A 258 25.03 -20.64 8.52
CA TYR A 258 24.53 -22.00 8.54
C TYR A 258 24.79 -22.80 7.26
N LYS A 259 25.05 -24.09 7.47
CA LYS A 259 25.39 -25.06 6.43
C LYS A 259 24.23 -26.00 6.13
N TYR A 260 23.38 -26.27 7.10
CA TYR A 260 22.29 -27.23 7.00
C TYR A 260 20.93 -26.61 7.33
N LEU A 261 19.86 -27.23 6.82
CA LEU A 261 18.49 -26.75 7.00
C LEU A 261 17.96 -26.96 8.42
N ASP A 262 18.43 -27.99 9.12
CA ASP A 262 18.10 -28.25 10.53
C ASP A 262 18.52 -27.08 11.43
N GLU A 263 19.74 -26.55 11.26
CA GLU A 263 20.24 -25.37 11.98
C GLU A 263 19.33 -24.14 11.78
N ALA A 264 18.86 -23.93 10.55
CA ALA A 264 17.97 -22.82 10.23
C ALA A 264 16.55 -22.99 10.80
N ILE A 265 16.05 -24.23 10.88
CA ILE A 265 14.76 -24.55 11.47
C ILE A 265 14.81 -24.41 12.99
N GLU A 266 15.89 -24.87 13.63
CA GLU A 266 16.12 -24.71 15.07
C GLU A 266 16.16 -23.23 15.44
N PHE A 267 16.93 -22.42 14.72
CA PHE A 267 16.95 -20.96 14.89
C PHE A 267 15.56 -20.32 14.72
N ALA A 268 14.79 -20.74 13.71
CA ALA A 268 13.44 -20.24 13.50
C ALA A 268 12.52 -20.60 14.68
N GLN A 269 12.59 -21.83 15.19
CA GLN A 269 11.80 -22.30 16.33
C GLN A 269 12.16 -21.55 17.62
N GLU A 270 13.45 -21.35 17.89
CA GLU A 270 13.92 -20.54 19.02
C GLU A 270 13.50 -19.08 18.92
N SER A 271 13.44 -18.55 17.70
CA SER A 271 12.95 -17.20 17.39
C SER A 271 11.42 -17.08 17.37
N GLY A 272 10.69 -18.12 17.83
CA GLY A 272 9.22 -18.11 17.92
C GLY A 272 8.48 -18.42 16.62
N SER A 273 9.17 -18.75 15.52
CA SER A 273 8.57 -19.13 14.24
C SER A 273 8.36 -20.64 14.14
N THR A 274 7.11 -21.08 13.92
CA THR A 274 6.79 -22.51 13.69
C THR A 274 7.04 -22.92 12.24
N ILE A 275 8.31 -22.90 11.80
CA ILE A 275 8.70 -23.36 10.46
C ILE A 275 9.01 -24.85 10.49
N THR A 276 8.41 -25.62 9.58
CA THR A 276 8.75 -27.03 9.39
C THR A 276 9.65 -27.26 8.16
N GLU A 277 10.33 -28.40 8.11
CA GLU A 277 11.12 -28.79 6.93
C GLU A 277 10.23 -28.93 5.68
N ALA A 278 9.03 -29.50 5.84
CA ALA A 278 8.05 -29.63 4.77
C ALA A 278 7.59 -28.28 4.21
N ASP A 279 7.49 -27.28 5.08
CA ASP A 279 7.13 -25.90 4.74
C ASP A 279 8.14 -25.20 3.83
N ILE A 280 9.42 -25.59 3.91
CA ILE A 280 10.50 -24.99 3.10
C ILE A 280 10.70 -25.78 1.80
N ILE A 281 10.58 -27.10 1.86
CA ILE A 281 10.79 -27.99 0.70
C ILE A 281 9.59 -27.97 -0.25
N ARG A 282 8.35 -27.95 0.26
CA ARG A 282 7.12 -27.99 -0.57
C ARG A 282 6.73 -26.63 -1.15
N CYS A 283 7.30 -25.53 -0.65
CA CYS A 283 7.07 -24.20 -1.20
C CYS A 283 7.97 -23.96 -2.44
N ASN A 284 7.70 -24.67 -3.53
CA ASN A 284 8.02 -24.21 -4.87
C ASN A 284 6.74 -23.63 -5.46
N SER A 285 6.76 -22.30 -5.64
CA SER A 285 5.76 -21.46 -6.30
C SER A 285 4.87 -22.21 -7.30
N SER A 286 3.56 -22.32 -7.04
CA SER A 286 2.44 -22.32 -8.00
C SER A 286 2.67 -22.93 -9.40
N GLY A 287 3.48 -23.98 -9.46
CA GLY A 287 3.88 -24.66 -10.68
C GLY A 287 3.75 -26.13 -10.38
N LEU A 288 2.50 -26.59 -10.42
CA LEU A 288 2.09 -27.97 -10.63
C LEU A 288 2.87 -29.02 -9.81
N THR A 289 2.14 -29.77 -8.98
CA THR A 289 2.46 -31.12 -8.51
C THR A 289 2.80 -32.10 -9.65
N ILE A 290 3.86 -31.85 -10.43
CA ILE A 290 4.40 -32.74 -11.48
C ILE A 290 5.42 -33.71 -10.89
N TYR A 291 5.96 -33.45 -9.69
CA TYR A 291 6.81 -34.42 -9.00
C TYR A 291 6.02 -35.27 -8.00
N ASN A 292 4.88 -35.82 -8.43
CA ASN A 292 4.51 -37.15 -7.95
C ASN A 292 5.26 -38.15 -8.86
N PRO A 293 6.24 -38.92 -8.35
CA PRO A 293 6.93 -39.94 -9.13
C PRO A 293 5.96 -40.92 -9.82
N LYS A 294 4.77 -41.16 -9.22
CA LYS A 294 3.71 -41.97 -9.82
C LYS A 294 3.12 -41.30 -11.05
N SER A 295 2.72 -40.02 -10.99
CA SER A 295 2.18 -39.31 -12.17
C SER A 295 3.21 -39.14 -13.27
N ALA A 296 4.48 -38.87 -12.94
CA ALA A 296 5.56 -38.83 -13.93
C ALA A 296 5.81 -40.21 -14.57
N SER A 297 5.76 -41.28 -13.77
CA SER A 297 5.87 -42.67 -14.26
C SER A 297 4.68 -43.08 -15.12
N GLU A 298 3.46 -42.74 -14.74
CA GLU A 298 2.23 -42.97 -15.50
C GLU A 298 2.27 -42.24 -16.85
N HIS A 299 2.75 -40.99 -16.86
CA HIS A 299 2.91 -40.22 -18.09
C HIS A 299 4.03 -40.75 -18.99
N LEU A 300 5.13 -41.24 -18.40
CA LEU A 300 6.19 -41.94 -19.15
C LEU A 300 5.68 -43.28 -19.73
N ASN A 301 4.83 -43.99 -19.00
CA ASN A 301 4.27 -45.27 -19.43
C ASN A 301 3.17 -45.09 -20.48
N SER A 302 2.36 -44.02 -20.40
CA SER A 302 1.35 -43.70 -21.42
C SER A 302 2.00 -43.29 -22.76
N MET A 303 3.18 -42.67 -22.72
CA MET A 303 3.96 -42.37 -23.92
C MET A 303 4.57 -43.61 -24.59
N LYS A 304 4.77 -44.71 -23.86
CA LYS A 304 5.34 -45.95 -24.41
C LYS A 304 4.31 -46.80 -25.18
N ASN A 305 3.01 -46.62 -24.93
CA ASN A 305 1.94 -47.43 -25.53
C ASN A 305 1.18 -46.65 -26.61
N THR A 306 1.77 -46.49 -27.79
CA THR A 306 1.13 -45.79 -28.93
C THR A 306 0.11 -46.64 -29.70
N THR A 307 0.01 -47.94 -29.41
CA THR A 307 -0.98 -48.86 -30.01
C THR A 307 -1.77 -49.57 -28.92
N ILE A 308 -2.82 -48.93 -28.43
CA ILE A 308 -3.74 -49.56 -27.47
C ILE A 308 -4.73 -50.43 -28.26
N THR A 309 -4.60 -51.74 -28.16
CA THR A 309 -5.55 -52.70 -28.73
C THR A 309 -6.94 -52.55 -28.08
N ARG A 310 -8.00 -52.91 -28.80
CA ARG A 310 -9.40 -52.79 -28.32
C ARG A 310 -9.63 -53.53 -26.99
N GLU A 311 -8.94 -54.65 -26.79
CA GLU A 311 -9.01 -55.45 -25.56
C GLU A 311 -8.39 -54.74 -24.35
N ALA A 312 -7.26 -54.05 -24.53
CA ALA A 312 -6.62 -53.28 -23.47
C ALA A 312 -7.50 -52.10 -22.99
N LYS A 313 -8.28 -51.49 -23.89
CA LYS A 313 -9.26 -50.45 -23.53
C LYS A 313 -10.42 -51.00 -22.69
N ILE A 314 -10.87 -52.22 -22.97
CA ILE A 314 -11.96 -52.87 -22.23
C ILE A 314 -11.48 -53.26 -20.84
N LEU A 315 -10.24 -53.74 -20.70
CA LEU A 315 -9.66 -54.09 -19.41
C LEU A 315 -9.48 -52.86 -18.50
N ALA A 316 -8.90 -51.79 -19.02
CA ALA A 316 -8.73 -50.54 -18.27
C ALA A 316 -10.07 -49.92 -17.83
N ARG A 317 -11.12 -50.05 -18.66
CA ARG A 317 -12.48 -49.63 -18.30
C ARG A 317 -13.05 -50.46 -17.13
N ARG A 318 -12.86 -51.77 -17.14
CA ARG A 318 -13.29 -52.67 -16.05
C ARG A 318 -12.57 -52.39 -14.73
N GLU A 319 -11.26 -52.11 -14.79
CA GLU A 319 -10.47 -51.77 -13.59
C GLU A 319 -10.91 -50.42 -13.00
N TYR A 320 -11.21 -49.43 -13.84
CA TYR A 320 -11.77 -48.15 -13.42
C TYR A 320 -13.15 -48.29 -12.77
N GLU A 321 -14.02 -49.12 -13.36
CA GLU A 321 -15.36 -49.41 -12.80
C GLU A 321 -15.26 -50.18 -11.47
N GLN A 322 -14.29 -51.09 -11.32
CA GLN A 322 -14.04 -51.76 -10.04
C GLN A 322 -13.53 -50.79 -8.96
N GLN A 323 -12.60 -49.89 -9.29
CA GLN A 323 -12.11 -48.89 -8.33
C GLN A 323 -13.19 -47.90 -7.89
N ASN A 324 -14.09 -47.50 -8.79
CA ASN A 324 -15.23 -46.64 -8.44
C ASN A 324 -16.36 -47.37 -7.69
N SER A 325 -16.40 -48.70 -7.71
CA SER A 325 -17.37 -49.50 -6.94
C SER A 325 -16.94 -49.79 -5.49
N LEU A 326 -15.69 -49.45 -5.14
CA LEU A 326 -15.08 -49.66 -3.82
C LEU A 326 -14.96 -48.36 -3.00
N ASN A 327 -15.43 -47.23 -3.52
CA ASN A 327 -15.63 -45.96 -2.80
C ASN A 327 -17.13 -45.70 -2.61
#